data_AF-A0A0B2VPW4-F1
#
_entry.id   AF-A0A0B2VPW4-F1
#
_cell.length_a   1.000
_cell.length_b   1.000
_cell.length_c   1.000
_cell.angle_alpha   90.00
_cell.angle_beta   90.00
_cell.angle_gamma   90.00
#
_symmetry.space_group_name_H-M   'P 1'
#
loop_
_entity.id
_entity.type
_entity.pdbx_description
1 polymer ?
#
loop_
_entity_poly.entity_id
_entity_poly.type
_entity_poly.pdbx_seq_one_letter_code
_entity_poly.pdbx_strand_id
1 'polypeptide(L)'
;MWFTSKVRLLTALLVFAGIAVREGQGQECADTAANCQAGAQCFVPATQRTCRRTCNVCDCRDYATNCASFAYLCGNATYEGALRTRCQVTCGFCSGCGLHSNGIVPKYMLLAPSRRLNVTFRNGAQVSCGNNLTIEQQEGDQPNVAWDNAAGALYTLIMMGPQITATGQVTNNIRVHWLVVNIQQNNIQGGRALADYERALPNPAAGLQPYVFVVYRQLANINAPNLADRENFDATSFVNTNNLGYPLAANFFRTRVG
;
A
#
# COMPACT_ATOMS: atom_id res chain seq x y z
N MET A 1 82.13 -13.04 -27.79
CA MET A 1 81.54 -11.81 -28.37
C MET A 1 80.61 -11.21 -27.34
N TRP A 2 80.91 -10.00 -26.91
CA TRP A 2 80.13 -9.20 -25.96
C TRP A 2 78.76 -8.84 -26.56
N PHE A 3 77.70 -8.78 -25.74
CA PHE A 3 76.98 -7.54 -25.45
C PHE A 3 75.91 -7.77 -24.36
N THR A 4 75.98 -6.91 -23.35
CA THR A 4 75.00 -6.67 -22.29
C THR A 4 73.76 -5.95 -22.85
N SER A 5 72.55 -6.20 -22.32
CA SER A 5 71.63 -5.11 -21.93
C SER A 5 70.33 -5.57 -21.26
N LYS A 6 70.17 -5.09 -20.02
CA LYS A 6 69.01 -4.37 -19.47
C LYS A 6 67.59 -4.91 -19.69
N VAL A 7 67.09 -5.45 -18.59
CA VAL A 7 65.71 -5.34 -18.09
C VAL A 7 65.15 -3.93 -18.34
N ARG A 8 64.01 -3.85 -19.02
CA ARG A 8 63.05 -2.74 -18.89
C ARG A 8 61.64 -3.33 -18.86
N LEU A 9 60.98 -3.12 -17.73
CA LEU A 9 59.54 -3.26 -17.54
C LEU A 9 58.80 -2.53 -18.67
N LEU A 10 57.94 -3.26 -19.39
CA LEU A 10 56.89 -2.68 -20.18
C LEU A 10 55.57 -3.27 -19.68
N THR A 11 54.85 -2.41 -18.99
CA THR A 11 53.53 -2.59 -18.40
C THR A 11 52.58 -3.19 -19.44
N ALA A 12 52.05 -4.38 -19.16
CA ALA A 12 50.98 -4.96 -19.96
C ALA A 12 49.73 -4.09 -19.79
N LEU A 13 49.42 -3.30 -20.82
CA LEU A 13 48.09 -2.72 -21.03
C LEU A 13 47.12 -3.88 -21.32
N LEU A 14 46.57 -4.47 -20.26
CA LEU A 14 45.35 -5.25 -20.37
C LEU A 14 44.22 -4.28 -20.67
N VAL A 15 43.92 -4.11 -21.95
CA VAL A 15 42.64 -3.60 -22.41
C VAL A 15 41.62 -4.67 -22.05
N PHE A 16 41.10 -4.62 -20.82
CA PHE A 16 39.82 -5.24 -20.54
C PHE A 16 38.80 -4.48 -21.39
N ALA A 17 38.38 -5.09 -22.49
CA ALA A 17 37.10 -4.80 -23.09
C ALA A 17 36.06 -5.07 -22.00
N GLY A 18 35.76 -4.03 -21.21
CA GLY A 18 34.61 -4.00 -20.34
C GLY A 18 33.41 -4.22 -21.25
N ILE A 19 32.90 -5.45 -21.23
CA ILE A 19 31.50 -5.68 -21.55
C ILE A 19 30.77 -4.79 -20.55
N ALA A 20 30.33 -3.64 -21.02
CA ALA A 20 29.40 -2.79 -20.30
C ALA A 20 28.18 -3.68 -20.06
N VAL A 21 28.11 -4.26 -18.87
CA VAL A 21 26.87 -4.76 -18.31
C VAL A 21 25.94 -3.56 -18.39
N ARG A 22 24.95 -3.60 -19.29
CA ARG A 22 23.87 -2.64 -19.28
C ARG A 22 23.16 -2.85 -17.95
N GLU A 23 23.53 -2.04 -16.95
CA GLU A 23 22.69 -1.78 -15.80
C GLU A 23 21.35 -1.30 -16.35
N GLY A 24 20.37 -2.19 -16.36
CA GLY A 24 18.97 -1.81 -16.48
C GLY A 24 18.54 -1.16 -15.18
N GLN A 25 19.01 0.05 -14.90
CA GLN A 25 18.56 0.88 -13.78
C GLN A 25 18.50 2.34 -14.19
N GLY A 26 17.39 3.01 -13.82
CA GLY A 26 17.40 4.46 -13.66
C GLY A 26 16.55 5.27 -14.65
N GLN A 27 15.29 4.90 -14.92
CA GLN A 27 14.35 5.98 -15.16
C GLN A 27 13.97 6.54 -13.78
N GLU A 28 14.61 7.65 -13.41
CA GLU A 28 14.30 8.40 -12.19
C GLU A 28 12.78 8.56 -12.11
N CYS A 29 12.20 8.18 -10.96
CA CYS A 29 10.76 8.35 -10.81
C CYS A 29 10.45 9.84 -10.89
N ALA A 30 9.75 10.25 -11.94
CA ALA A 30 9.44 11.63 -12.27
C ALA A 30 7.96 11.78 -12.65
N ASP A 31 7.43 12.97 -12.39
CA ASP A 31 6.17 13.40 -12.99
C ASP A 31 6.44 13.70 -14.47
N THR A 32 5.62 13.16 -15.36
CA THR A 32 5.66 13.39 -16.80
C THR A 32 4.61 14.39 -17.26
N ALA A 33 3.56 14.61 -16.45
CA ALA A 33 2.59 15.68 -16.68
C ALA A 33 3.01 16.97 -15.97
N ALA A 34 2.73 18.11 -16.59
CA ALA A 34 3.10 19.42 -16.06
C ALA A 34 2.16 19.93 -14.95
N ASN A 35 0.95 19.38 -14.84
CA ASN A 35 -0.11 19.83 -13.94
C ASN A 35 -0.35 18.89 -12.75
N CYS A 36 0.69 18.22 -12.28
CA CYS A 36 0.57 17.28 -11.16
C CYS A 36 0.29 18.00 -9.84
N GLN A 37 -0.86 17.71 -9.22
CA GLN A 37 -1.22 18.20 -7.90
C GLN A 37 -1.63 17.04 -6.97
N ALA A 38 -1.26 17.15 -5.70
CA ALA A 38 -1.59 16.14 -4.70
C ALA A 38 -3.08 16.16 -4.31
N GLY A 39 -3.50 15.18 -3.52
CA GLY A 39 -4.86 15.09 -2.97
C GLY A 39 -5.83 14.37 -3.90
N ALA A 40 -6.97 15.01 -4.18
CA ALA A 40 -8.09 14.41 -4.92
C ALA A 40 -7.67 13.82 -6.29
N GLN A 41 -6.77 14.51 -7.00
CA GLN A 41 -6.31 14.09 -8.31
C GLN A 41 -5.59 12.75 -8.29
N CYS A 42 -4.93 12.42 -7.18
CA CYS A 42 -4.20 11.17 -7.03
C CYS A 42 -5.07 9.97 -6.63
N PHE A 43 -6.39 10.13 -6.48
CA PHE A 43 -7.31 8.98 -6.46
C PHE A 43 -7.62 8.47 -7.87
N VAL A 44 -7.33 9.26 -8.90
CA VAL A 44 -7.58 8.91 -10.30
C VAL A 44 -6.41 8.08 -10.86
N PRO A 45 -6.63 6.85 -11.35
CA PRO A 45 -5.55 6.00 -11.87
C PRO A 45 -4.78 6.60 -13.04
N ALA A 46 -5.43 7.39 -13.90
CA ALA A 46 -4.77 8.08 -15.00
C ALA A 46 -3.71 9.07 -14.49
N THR A 47 -4.06 9.87 -13.47
CA THR A 47 -3.14 10.81 -12.83
C THR A 47 -1.95 10.08 -12.20
N GLN A 48 -2.18 8.94 -11.54
CA GLN A 48 -1.10 8.15 -10.92
C GLN A 48 -0.03 7.68 -11.91
N ARG A 49 -0.39 7.48 -13.19
CA ARG A 49 0.55 7.06 -14.24
C ARG A 49 1.48 8.18 -14.70
N THR A 50 0.97 9.41 -14.76
CA THR A 50 1.73 10.57 -15.25
C THR A 50 2.32 11.41 -14.12
N CYS A 51 1.76 11.36 -12.92
CA CYS A 51 2.18 12.11 -11.74
C CYS A 51 2.79 11.17 -10.68
N ARG A 52 3.82 10.42 -11.08
CA ARG A 52 4.37 9.34 -10.27
C ARG A 52 5.02 9.81 -8.97
N ARG A 53 5.75 10.93 -8.97
CA ARG A 53 6.34 11.52 -7.75
C ARG A 53 5.25 12.16 -6.91
N THR A 54 4.44 13.04 -7.50
CA THR A 54 3.39 13.76 -6.77
C THR A 54 2.40 12.81 -6.11
N CYS A 55 2.05 11.71 -6.78
CA CYS A 55 1.16 10.70 -6.23
C CYS A 55 1.86 9.57 -5.47
N ASN A 56 3.16 9.64 -5.15
CA ASN A 56 3.87 8.62 -4.37
C ASN A 56 3.75 7.19 -4.95
N VAL A 57 3.87 7.06 -6.26
CA VAL A 57 3.81 5.78 -7.01
C VAL A 57 5.21 5.17 -7.23
N CYS A 58 6.27 5.88 -6.85
CA CYS A 58 7.64 5.51 -7.16
C CYS A 58 8.12 4.19 -6.55
N ASP A 59 7.55 3.76 -5.42
CA ASP A 59 7.88 2.50 -4.76
C ASP A 59 6.98 1.33 -5.20
N CYS A 60 6.05 1.58 -6.14
CA CYS A 60 5.26 0.55 -6.79
C CYS A 60 6.16 -0.36 -7.62
N ARG A 61 5.87 -1.65 -7.60
CA ARG A 61 6.66 -2.66 -8.30
C ARG A 61 5.78 -3.76 -8.88
N ASP A 62 6.25 -4.36 -9.96
CA ASP A 62 5.81 -5.69 -10.35
C ASP A 62 6.45 -6.70 -9.40
N TYR A 63 5.64 -7.58 -8.80
CA TYR A 63 6.11 -8.67 -7.95
C TYR A 63 6.56 -9.88 -8.78
N ALA A 64 6.13 -10.00 -10.03
CA ALA A 64 6.60 -11.01 -10.98
C ALA A 64 7.58 -10.40 -12.00
N THR A 65 8.53 -11.22 -12.43
CA THR A 65 9.59 -10.81 -13.37
C THR A 65 9.16 -10.82 -14.84
N ASN A 66 8.05 -11.50 -15.16
CA ASN A 66 7.59 -11.72 -16.53
C ASN A 66 6.35 -10.89 -16.91
N CYS A 67 6.06 -9.83 -16.16
CA CYS A 67 4.86 -9.00 -16.37
C CYS A 67 4.78 -8.39 -17.77
N ALA A 68 5.91 -7.97 -18.35
CA ALA A 68 5.95 -7.43 -19.72
C ALA A 68 5.35 -8.40 -20.75
N SER A 69 5.60 -9.71 -20.61
CA SER A 69 5.05 -10.74 -21.50
C SER A 69 3.53 -10.90 -21.39
N PHE A 70 2.93 -10.45 -20.28
CA PHE A 70 1.49 -10.53 -20.01
C PHE A 70 0.79 -9.18 -20.04
N ALA A 71 1.46 -8.11 -20.49
CA ALA A 71 0.89 -6.76 -20.54
C ALA A 71 -0.40 -6.69 -21.38
N TYR A 72 -0.51 -7.53 -22.42
CA TYR A 72 -1.70 -7.62 -23.27
C TYR A 72 -2.95 -8.13 -22.53
N LEU A 73 -2.78 -8.79 -21.37
CA LEU A 73 -3.89 -9.25 -20.53
C LEU A 73 -4.37 -8.16 -19.55
N CYS A 74 -3.66 -7.04 -19.42
CA CYS A 74 -4.11 -5.95 -18.57
C CYS A 74 -5.48 -5.43 -19.05
N GLY A 75 -6.47 -5.45 -18.17
CA GLY A 75 -7.86 -5.10 -18.49
C GLY A 75 -8.77 -6.29 -18.82
N ASN A 76 -8.22 -7.50 -18.94
CA ASN A 76 -9.03 -8.71 -19.04
C ASN A 76 -9.57 -9.11 -17.66
N ALA A 77 -10.90 -9.15 -17.51
CA ALA A 77 -11.57 -9.44 -16.24
C ALA A 77 -11.21 -10.82 -15.66
N THR A 78 -10.94 -11.81 -16.50
CA THR A 78 -10.56 -13.17 -16.06
C THR A 78 -9.19 -13.18 -15.39
N TYR A 79 -8.22 -12.43 -15.93
CA TYR A 79 -6.85 -12.39 -15.42
C TYR A 79 -6.58 -11.26 -14.43
N GLU A 80 -7.55 -10.37 -14.24
CA GLU A 80 -7.41 -9.17 -13.42
C GLU A 80 -6.86 -9.47 -12.02
N GLY A 81 -7.40 -10.49 -11.34
CA GLY A 81 -6.94 -10.84 -9.99
C GLY A 81 -5.47 -11.30 -9.94
N ALA A 82 -5.05 -12.09 -10.93
CA ALA A 82 -3.67 -12.55 -11.03
C ALA A 82 -2.71 -11.39 -11.38
N LEU A 83 -3.14 -10.45 -12.22
CA LEU A 83 -2.32 -9.31 -12.60
C LEU A 83 -2.24 -8.27 -11.47
N ARG A 84 -3.27 -8.09 -10.67
CA ARG A 84 -3.25 -7.20 -9.50
C ARG A 84 -2.30 -7.66 -8.38
N THR A 85 -2.12 -8.97 -8.24
CA THR A 85 -1.17 -9.55 -7.28
C THR A 85 0.28 -9.53 -7.76
N ARG A 86 0.50 -9.44 -9.08
CA ARG A 86 1.83 -9.72 -9.67
C ARG A 86 2.41 -8.59 -10.51
N CYS A 87 1.58 -7.82 -11.22
CA CYS A 87 1.99 -6.93 -12.30
C CYS A 87 1.42 -5.51 -12.12
N GLN A 88 1.67 -4.91 -10.96
CA GLN A 88 1.09 -3.63 -10.59
C GLN A 88 1.57 -2.45 -11.44
N VAL A 89 2.87 -2.36 -11.71
CA VAL A 89 3.41 -1.31 -12.58
C VAL A 89 2.95 -1.55 -13.99
N THR A 90 3.15 -2.77 -14.50
CA THR A 90 2.81 -3.12 -15.90
C THR A 90 1.33 -2.86 -16.21
N CYS A 91 0.40 -3.18 -15.31
CA CYS A 91 -1.04 -2.97 -15.54
C CYS A 91 -1.60 -1.67 -14.94
N GLY A 92 -0.75 -0.79 -14.37
CA GLY A 92 -1.20 0.48 -13.80
C GLY A 92 -2.14 0.32 -12.59
N PHE A 93 -1.81 -0.62 -11.71
CA PHE A 93 -2.46 -0.87 -10.43
C PHE A 93 -1.70 -0.27 -9.25
N CYS A 94 -0.93 0.80 -9.45
CA CYS A 94 -0.23 1.44 -8.35
C CYS A 94 -1.19 2.35 -7.58
N SER A 95 -1.40 2.09 -6.28
CA SER A 95 -2.22 2.95 -5.40
C SER A 95 -1.66 4.34 -5.15
N GLY A 96 -0.33 4.50 -5.28
CA GLY A 96 0.34 5.77 -5.06
C GLY A 96 0.26 6.23 -3.61
N CYS A 97 0.82 5.53 -2.65
CA CYS A 97 0.92 6.08 -1.27
C CYS A 97 2.27 5.82 -0.62
N GLY A 98 3.29 5.43 -1.37
CA GLY A 98 4.59 5.12 -0.77
C GLY A 98 4.48 4.01 0.28
N LEU A 99 3.62 3.00 0.06
CA LEU A 99 3.25 2.06 1.12
C LEU A 99 4.41 1.12 1.50
N HIS A 100 5.34 0.85 0.59
CA HIS A 100 6.56 0.12 0.90
C HIS A 100 7.54 1.02 1.65
N SER A 101 7.78 2.24 1.16
CA SER A 101 8.73 3.16 1.80
C SER A 101 8.27 3.63 3.19
N ASN A 102 6.96 3.62 3.46
CA ASN A 102 6.39 3.93 4.77
C ASN A 102 6.29 2.73 5.73
N GLY A 103 6.77 1.55 5.33
CA GLY A 103 6.70 0.34 6.16
C GLY A 103 5.28 -0.18 6.38
N ILE A 104 4.33 0.22 5.53
CA ILE A 104 2.95 -0.28 5.59
C ILE A 104 2.87 -1.68 4.97
N VAL A 105 3.53 -1.88 3.84
CA VAL A 105 3.72 -3.18 3.20
C VAL A 105 5.14 -3.66 3.50
N PRO A 106 5.33 -4.86 4.09
CA PRO A 106 4.35 -5.93 4.26
C PRO A 106 3.63 -5.96 5.63
N LYS A 107 3.89 -5.02 6.54
CA LYS A 107 3.43 -5.10 7.94
C LYS A 107 1.92 -5.28 8.07
N TYR A 108 1.11 -4.41 7.46
CA TYR A 108 -0.36 -4.42 7.63
C TYR A 108 -1.09 -5.16 6.50
N MET A 109 -0.40 -5.39 5.38
CA MET A 109 -0.91 -6.13 4.23
C MET A 109 0.27 -6.62 3.41
N LEU A 110 0.21 -7.86 2.90
CA LEU A 110 1.33 -8.50 2.22
C LEU A 110 1.67 -7.89 0.85
N LEU A 111 0.65 -7.35 0.17
CA LEU A 111 0.78 -6.75 -1.16
C LEU A 111 0.30 -5.30 -1.10
N ALA A 112 0.88 -4.43 -1.92
CA ALA A 112 0.36 -3.09 -2.09
C ALA A 112 -1.04 -3.15 -2.73
N PRO A 113 -1.98 -2.27 -2.33
CA PRO A 113 -3.30 -2.18 -2.92
C PRO A 113 -3.24 -1.65 -4.35
N SER A 114 -4.25 -2.00 -5.13
CA SER A 114 -4.34 -1.58 -6.53
C SER A 114 -4.74 -0.11 -6.73
N ARG A 115 -5.39 0.48 -5.72
CA ARG A 115 -6.00 1.81 -5.78
C ARG A 115 -5.81 2.55 -4.46
N ARG A 116 -5.96 3.88 -4.51
CA ARG A 116 -5.95 4.71 -3.32
C ARG A 116 -7.36 4.78 -2.74
N LEU A 117 -7.50 4.59 -1.44
CA LEU A 117 -8.79 4.63 -0.74
C LEU A 117 -9.12 6.06 -0.29
N ASN A 118 -10.31 6.57 -0.59
CA ASN A 118 -10.75 7.87 -0.09
C ASN A 118 -11.32 7.69 1.33
N VAL A 119 -10.75 8.40 2.30
CA VAL A 119 -11.23 8.42 3.69
C VAL A 119 -11.30 9.87 4.16
N THR A 120 -12.49 10.28 4.59
CA THR A 120 -12.78 11.65 5.06
C THR A 120 -13.49 11.59 6.40
N PHE A 121 -12.94 12.26 7.40
CA PHE A 121 -13.55 12.42 8.72
C PHE A 121 -14.66 13.48 8.68
N ARG A 122 -15.52 13.49 9.72
CA ARG A 122 -16.73 14.34 9.78
C ARG A 122 -16.44 15.82 9.52
N ASN A 123 -15.32 16.34 10.03
CA ASN A 123 -14.93 17.74 9.88
C ASN A 123 -14.26 18.06 8.53
N GLY A 124 -14.23 17.12 7.59
CA GLY A 124 -13.59 17.28 6.28
C GLY A 124 -12.09 16.93 6.26
N ALA A 125 -11.48 16.56 7.38
CA ALA A 125 -10.09 16.09 7.38
C ALA A 125 -9.96 14.81 6.55
N GLN A 126 -9.00 14.79 5.63
CA GLN A 126 -8.78 13.68 4.70
C GLN A 126 -7.55 12.88 5.08
N VAL A 127 -7.63 11.57 4.90
CA VAL A 127 -6.47 10.67 4.94
C VAL A 127 -5.75 10.76 3.60
N SER A 128 -4.45 11.03 3.63
CA SER A 128 -3.62 11.23 2.44
C SER A 128 -2.20 10.72 2.66
N CYS A 129 -1.99 9.44 2.41
CA CYS A 129 -0.69 8.77 2.29
C CYS A 129 0.32 9.10 3.40
N GLY A 130 -0.14 9.06 4.65
CA GLY A 130 0.71 9.25 5.82
C GLY A 130 0.74 10.66 6.38
N ASN A 131 -0.15 11.56 5.92
CA ASN A 131 -0.35 12.85 6.55
C ASN A 131 -0.65 12.71 8.05
N ASN A 132 -0.27 13.73 8.81
CA ASN A 132 -0.56 13.78 10.23
C ASN A 132 -1.99 14.28 10.44
N LEU A 133 -2.79 13.53 11.19
CA LEU A 133 -4.10 13.98 11.67
C LEU A 133 -4.07 14.12 13.18
N THR A 134 -4.65 15.19 13.70
CA THR A 134 -4.80 15.40 15.14
C THR A 134 -5.94 14.54 15.70
N ILE A 135 -6.08 14.49 17.03
CA ILE A 135 -7.16 13.75 17.68
C ILE A 135 -8.50 14.43 17.40
N GLU A 136 -8.53 15.76 17.42
CA GLU A 136 -9.70 16.60 17.13
C GLU A 136 -10.17 16.39 15.68
N GLN A 137 -9.22 16.20 14.76
CA GLN A 137 -9.55 15.92 13.36
C GLN A 137 -10.24 14.58 13.13
N GLN A 138 -10.17 13.69 14.12
CA GLN A 138 -10.81 12.37 14.10
C GLN A 138 -12.09 12.34 14.95
N GLU A 139 -12.53 13.46 15.52
CA GLU A 139 -13.72 13.51 16.36
C GLU A 139 -15.02 13.20 15.60
N GLY A 140 -15.93 12.52 16.30
CA GLY A 140 -17.22 12.08 15.79
C GLY A 140 -17.30 10.57 15.57
N ASP A 141 -18.25 10.18 14.72
CA ASP A 141 -18.48 8.78 14.33
C ASP A 141 -17.41 8.30 13.34
N GLN A 142 -17.57 7.07 12.86
CA GLN A 142 -16.75 6.49 11.80
C GLN A 142 -16.59 7.42 10.58
N PRO A 143 -15.41 7.46 9.95
CA PRO A 143 -15.19 8.29 8.77
C PRO A 143 -15.98 7.78 7.56
N ASN A 144 -16.25 8.67 6.62
CA ASN A 144 -16.73 8.27 5.30
C ASN A 144 -15.57 7.61 4.53
N VAL A 145 -15.80 6.40 4.03
CA VAL A 145 -14.82 5.62 3.26
C VAL A 145 -15.42 5.24 1.91
N ALA A 146 -14.72 5.57 0.84
CA ALA A 146 -15.19 5.34 -0.52
C ALA A 146 -14.08 4.77 -1.42
N TRP A 147 -14.47 3.83 -2.28
CA TRP A 147 -13.66 3.22 -3.32
C TRP A 147 -14.48 3.00 -4.59
N ASP A 148 -13.78 2.67 -5.68
CA ASP A 148 -14.41 2.19 -6.91
C ASP A 148 -14.99 0.79 -6.65
N ASN A 149 -16.32 0.70 -6.57
CA ASN A 149 -17.02 -0.56 -6.38
C ASN A 149 -17.63 -1.10 -7.68
N ALA A 150 -17.99 -2.37 -7.67
CA ALA A 150 -18.69 -3.05 -8.75
C ALA A 150 -20.08 -3.49 -8.28
N ALA A 151 -21.06 -3.37 -9.17
CA ALA A 151 -22.43 -3.80 -8.88
C ALA A 151 -22.45 -5.29 -8.46
N GLY A 152 -23.18 -5.60 -7.38
CA GLY A 152 -23.31 -6.94 -6.84
C GLY A 152 -22.07 -7.48 -6.12
N ALA A 153 -20.97 -6.73 -6.03
CA ALA A 153 -19.79 -7.15 -5.28
C ALA A 153 -19.94 -6.86 -3.77
N LEU A 154 -19.31 -7.73 -2.98
CA LEU A 154 -19.15 -7.59 -1.54
C LEU A 154 -17.72 -7.16 -1.21
N TYR A 155 -17.56 -6.45 -0.10
CA TYR A 155 -16.28 -5.91 0.34
C TYR A 155 -16.06 -6.10 1.84
N THR A 156 -14.78 -6.19 2.19
CA THR A 156 -14.30 -6.13 3.57
C THR A 156 -13.48 -4.87 3.76
N LEU A 157 -13.77 -4.09 4.80
CA LEU A 157 -12.98 -2.96 5.26
C LEU A 157 -12.26 -3.35 6.56
N ILE A 158 -10.95 -3.07 6.63
CA ILE A 158 -10.16 -3.20 7.85
C ILE A 158 -9.42 -1.89 8.11
N MET A 159 -9.56 -1.35 9.33
CA MET A 159 -8.68 -0.33 9.87
C MET A 159 -7.75 -0.97 10.90
N MET A 160 -6.45 -0.77 10.73
CA MET A 160 -5.40 -1.36 11.56
C MET A 160 -4.45 -0.27 12.08
N GLY A 161 -3.91 -0.50 13.27
CA GLY A 161 -2.82 0.29 13.84
C GLY A 161 -1.80 -0.62 14.51
N PRO A 162 -0.67 -0.08 14.99
CA PRO A 162 0.22 -0.86 15.84
C PRO A 162 -0.48 -1.19 17.16
N GLN A 163 -0.17 -2.35 17.72
CA GLN A 163 -0.46 -2.61 19.12
C GLN A 163 0.53 -1.83 19.99
N ILE A 164 0.00 -1.18 21.02
CA ILE A 164 0.74 -0.28 21.91
C ILE A 164 0.45 -0.70 23.34
N THR A 165 1.49 -0.94 24.13
CA THR A 165 1.34 -1.32 25.54
C THR A 165 0.80 -0.15 26.39
N ALA A 166 0.36 -0.44 27.61
CA ALA A 166 -0.04 0.58 28.57
C ALA A 166 1.08 1.59 28.90
N THR A 167 2.35 1.20 28.73
CA THR A 167 3.52 2.08 28.91
C THR A 167 3.90 2.85 27.65
N GLY A 168 3.13 2.72 26.56
CA GLY A 168 3.37 3.40 25.29
C GLY A 168 4.40 2.74 24.39
N GLN A 169 4.82 1.51 24.69
CA GLN A 169 5.73 0.78 23.80
C GLN A 169 4.96 0.25 22.59
N VAL A 170 5.45 0.59 21.40
CA VAL A 170 4.93 0.13 20.12
C VAL A 170 5.49 -1.26 19.84
N THR A 171 4.62 -2.26 19.68
CA THR A 171 5.05 -3.63 19.40
C THR A 171 5.09 -3.92 17.89
N ASN A 172 5.57 -5.10 17.53
CA ASN A 172 5.48 -5.59 16.15
C ASN A 172 4.09 -6.10 15.78
N ASN A 173 3.18 -6.23 16.76
CA ASN A 173 1.84 -6.77 16.56
C ASN A 173 0.89 -5.68 16.05
N ILE A 174 -0.21 -6.14 15.46
CA ILE A 174 -1.24 -5.29 14.86
C ILE A 174 -2.46 -5.30 15.77
N ARG A 175 -3.09 -4.13 15.91
CA ARG A 175 -4.38 -3.96 16.53
C ARG A 175 -5.43 -3.59 15.50
N VAL A 176 -6.59 -4.23 15.55
CA VAL A 176 -7.76 -3.85 14.72
C VAL A 176 -8.51 -2.70 15.37
N HIS A 177 -8.74 -1.65 14.59
CA HIS A 177 -9.54 -0.48 14.99
C HIS A 177 -10.95 -0.54 14.40
N TRP A 178 -11.12 -1.18 13.25
CA TRP A 178 -12.42 -1.35 12.60
C TRP A 178 -12.36 -2.54 11.66
N LEU A 179 -13.36 -3.40 11.66
CA LEU A 179 -13.44 -4.52 10.72
C LEU A 179 -14.90 -4.78 10.36
N VAL A 180 -15.23 -4.58 9.10
CA VAL A 180 -16.58 -4.77 8.57
C VAL A 180 -16.50 -5.64 7.32
N VAL A 181 -17.32 -6.69 7.29
CA VAL A 181 -17.42 -7.63 6.16
C VAL A 181 -18.80 -7.51 5.51
N ASN A 182 -18.97 -8.13 4.35
CA ASN A 182 -20.22 -8.19 3.59
C ASN A 182 -20.77 -6.80 3.24
N ILE A 183 -19.89 -5.83 3.04
CA ILE A 183 -20.28 -4.48 2.61
C ILE A 183 -20.72 -4.54 1.16
N GLN A 184 -21.94 -4.12 0.87
CA GLN A 184 -22.42 -3.97 -0.50
C GLN A 184 -22.08 -2.58 -1.02
N GLN A 185 -21.46 -2.51 -2.20
CA GLN A 185 -20.99 -1.24 -2.78
C GLN A 185 -20.13 -0.48 -1.76
N ASN A 186 -20.48 0.78 -1.43
CA ASN A 186 -19.81 1.55 -0.37
C ASN A 186 -20.70 1.71 0.89
N ASN A 187 -21.77 0.92 1.03
CA ASN A 187 -22.69 1.00 2.17
C ASN A 187 -22.13 0.24 3.38
N ILE A 188 -21.16 0.85 4.05
CA ILE A 188 -20.49 0.24 5.21
C ILE A 188 -21.47 -0.07 6.35
N GLN A 189 -22.47 0.78 6.55
CA GLN A 189 -23.50 0.58 7.58
C GLN A 189 -24.39 -0.63 7.31
N GLY A 190 -24.53 -1.03 6.03
CA GLY A 190 -25.22 -2.27 5.64
C GLY A 190 -24.35 -3.53 5.73
N GLY A 191 -23.06 -3.38 6.02
CA GLY A 191 -22.16 -4.50 6.28
C GLY A 191 -22.32 -5.07 7.69
N ARG A 192 -21.63 -6.18 7.96
CA ARG A 192 -21.54 -6.80 9.28
C ARG A 192 -20.22 -6.40 9.95
N ALA A 193 -20.30 -5.62 11.02
CA ALA A 193 -19.14 -5.32 11.85
C ALA A 193 -18.71 -6.57 12.64
N LEU A 194 -17.45 -6.97 12.46
CA LEU A 194 -16.78 -7.95 13.34
C LEU A 194 -16.02 -7.24 14.46
N ALA A 195 -15.60 -6.00 14.22
CA ALA A 195 -15.10 -5.08 15.22
C ALA A 195 -15.61 -3.68 14.87
N ASP A 196 -16.36 -3.04 15.77
CA ASP A 196 -16.86 -1.68 15.58
C ASP A 196 -15.73 -0.66 15.52
N TYR A 197 -16.00 0.51 14.92
CA TYR A 197 -15.03 1.57 14.75
C TYR A 197 -14.53 2.10 16.10
N GLU A 198 -13.21 2.09 16.27
CA GLU A 198 -12.50 2.75 17.36
C GLU A 198 -11.48 3.74 16.80
N ARG A 199 -11.58 4.98 17.26
CA ARG A 199 -10.67 6.07 16.87
C ARG A 199 -9.22 5.72 17.16
N ALA A 200 -8.30 6.29 16.38
CA ALA A 200 -6.87 6.14 16.60
C ALA A 200 -6.42 7.05 17.75
N LEU A 201 -6.40 6.50 18.96
CA LEU A 201 -5.98 7.17 20.19
C LEU A 201 -4.76 6.43 20.77
N PRO A 202 -3.54 6.60 20.19
CA PRO A 202 -2.35 5.95 20.73
C PRO A 202 -2.03 6.45 22.14
N ASN A 203 -1.31 5.66 22.92
CA ASN A 203 -0.74 6.13 24.17
C ASN A 203 0.14 7.39 23.92
N PRO A 204 0.10 8.44 24.78
CA PRO A 204 0.92 9.64 24.61
C PRO A 204 2.42 9.38 24.43
N ALA A 205 2.96 8.35 25.11
CA ALA A 205 4.37 7.97 25.00
C ALA A 205 4.72 7.21 23.71
N ALA A 206 3.74 6.77 22.91
CA ALA A 206 4.00 6.03 21.67
C ALA A 206 4.47 6.92 20.52
N GLY A 207 4.33 8.25 20.64
CA GLY A 207 4.67 9.19 19.58
C GLY A 207 3.78 9.00 18.34
N LEU A 208 4.34 9.32 17.17
CA LEU A 208 3.59 9.37 15.90
C LEU A 208 3.45 7.98 15.26
N GLN A 209 2.23 7.43 15.25
CA GLN A 209 1.94 6.07 14.81
C GLN A 209 1.02 6.02 13.58
N PRO A 210 1.22 5.04 12.67
CA PRO A 210 0.41 4.91 11.45
C PRO A 210 -0.90 4.15 11.70
N TYR A 211 -1.96 4.57 11.04
CA TYR A 211 -3.26 3.91 11.04
C TYR A 211 -3.74 3.72 9.60
N VAL A 212 -4.00 2.47 9.24
CA VAL A 212 -4.11 2.00 7.87
C VAL A 212 -5.52 1.50 7.61
N PHE A 213 -6.17 2.05 6.59
CA PHE A 213 -7.44 1.53 6.07
C PHE A 213 -7.16 0.71 4.82
N VAL A 214 -7.72 -0.49 4.74
CA VAL A 214 -7.62 -1.37 3.56
C VAL A 214 -8.98 -1.98 3.24
N VAL A 215 -9.30 -2.04 1.95
CA VAL A 215 -10.50 -2.67 1.42
C VAL A 215 -10.11 -3.86 0.55
N TYR A 216 -10.80 -4.98 0.75
CA TYR A 216 -10.73 -6.18 -0.09
C TYR A 216 -12.06 -6.43 -0.77
N ARG A 217 -12.03 -6.99 -1.98
CA ARG A 217 -13.23 -7.54 -2.62
C ARG A 217 -13.42 -8.98 -2.13
N GLN A 218 -14.64 -9.33 -1.78
CA GLN A 218 -15.01 -10.68 -1.38
C GLN A 218 -15.46 -11.51 -2.59
N LEU A 219 -15.13 -12.80 -2.56
CA LEU A 219 -15.66 -13.79 -3.51
C LEU A 219 -17.02 -14.36 -3.06
N ALA A 220 -17.29 -14.33 -1.75
CA ALA A 220 -18.52 -14.83 -1.14
C ALA A 220 -18.81 -14.08 0.17
N ASN A 221 -19.98 -14.31 0.76
CA ASN A 221 -20.27 -13.82 2.11
C ASN A 221 -19.29 -14.43 3.13
N ILE A 222 -18.83 -13.60 4.05
CA ILE A 222 -17.97 -13.99 5.17
C ILE A 222 -18.82 -14.16 6.43
N ASN A 223 -18.72 -15.34 7.03
CA ASN A 223 -19.37 -15.70 8.29
C ASN A 223 -18.30 -15.94 9.36
N ALA A 224 -17.53 -14.92 9.68
CA ALA A 224 -16.54 -14.95 10.75
C ALA A 224 -17.16 -14.55 12.10
N PRO A 225 -16.60 -14.99 13.24
CA PRO A 225 -17.01 -14.49 14.56
C PRO A 225 -16.59 -13.02 14.74
N ASN A 226 -17.23 -12.34 15.68
CA ASN A 226 -16.78 -11.00 16.09
C ASN A 226 -15.40 -11.09 16.76
N LEU A 227 -14.56 -10.09 16.53
CA LEU A 227 -13.24 -9.98 17.18
C LEU A 227 -13.43 -9.42 18.59
N ALA A 228 -13.53 -10.32 19.57
CA ALA A 228 -13.53 -9.95 20.98
C ALA A 228 -12.16 -9.41 21.42
N ASP A 229 -11.08 -10.05 20.96
CA ASP A 229 -9.71 -9.53 21.08
C ASP A 229 -9.31 -8.84 19.78
N ARG A 230 -8.87 -7.59 19.91
CA ARG A 230 -8.43 -6.75 18.80
C ARG A 230 -6.91 -6.72 18.69
N GLU A 231 -6.19 -7.26 19.66
CA GLU A 231 -4.73 -7.33 19.70
C GLU A 231 -4.20 -8.55 18.94
N ASN A 232 -2.89 -8.55 18.66
CA ASN A 232 -2.20 -9.66 17.98
C ASN A 232 -2.88 -10.11 16.67
N PHE A 233 -3.52 -9.18 15.97
CA PHE A 233 -4.30 -9.50 14.79
C PHE A 233 -3.40 -9.97 13.65
N ASP A 234 -3.65 -11.19 13.16
CA ASP A 234 -2.98 -11.71 11.97
C ASP A 234 -3.80 -11.39 10.71
N ALA A 235 -3.45 -10.25 10.09
CA ALA A 235 -4.07 -9.80 8.85
C ALA A 235 -3.88 -10.80 7.69
N THR A 236 -2.75 -11.53 7.67
CA THR A 236 -2.46 -12.50 6.61
C THR A 236 -3.36 -13.72 6.76
N SER A 237 -3.45 -14.27 7.97
CA SER A 237 -4.34 -15.38 8.27
C SER A 237 -5.79 -15.02 7.96
N PHE A 238 -6.25 -13.84 8.40
CA PHE A 238 -7.62 -13.39 8.12
C PHE A 238 -7.91 -13.28 6.61
N VAL A 239 -7.00 -12.70 5.83
CA VAL A 239 -7.13 -12.59 4.37
C VAL A 239 -7.17 -13.95 3.69
N ASN A 240 -6.31 -14.88 4.11
CA ASN A 240 -6.22 -16.22 3.53
C ASN A 240 -7.44 -17.08 3.89
N THR A 241 -7.84 -17.13 5.16
CA THR A 241 -9.01 -17.91 5.63
C THR A 241 -10.29 -17.48 4.93
N ASN A 242 -10.42 -16.18 4.63
CA ASN A 242 -11.61 -15.62 3.98
C ASN A 242 -11.48 -15.47 2.46
N ASN A 243 -10.41 -15.99 1.84
CA ASN A 243 -10.17 -15.91 0.39
C ASN A 243 -10.30 -14.49 -0.18
N LEU A 244 -9.80 -13.49 0.55
CA LEU A 244 -9.90 -12.07 0.17
C LEU A 244 -8.93 -11.69 -0.97
N GLY A 245 -7.92 -12.52 -1.23
CA GLY A 245 -6.97 -12.30 -2.32
C GLY A 245 -6.10 -11.07 -2.11
N TYR A 246 -6.21 -10.08 -3.00
CA TYR A 246 -5.40 -8.87 -2.98
C TYR A 246 -6.14 -7.68 -2.37
N PRO A 247 -5.42 -6.74 -1.73
CA PRO A 247 -6.04 -5.50 -1.28
C PRO A 247 -6.44 -4.65 -2.50
N LEU A 248 -7.72 -4.30 -2.57
CA LEU A 248 -8.26 -3.50 -3.67
C LEU A 248 -7.79 -2.06 -3.56
N ALA A 249 -7.99 -1.46 -2.38
CA ALA A 249 -7.66 -0.07 -2.11
C ALA A 249 -7.13 0.08 -0.68
N ALA A 250 -6.19 0.99 -0.46
CA ALA A 250 -5.79 1.37 0.89
C ALA A 250 -5.36 2.83 0.96
N ASN A 251 -5.31 3.35 2.18
CA ASN A 251 -4.74 4.64 2.52
C ASN A 251 -4.36 4.63 4.01
N PHE A 252 -3.56 5.58 4.46
CA PHE A 252 -3.16 5.65 5.86
C PHE A 252 -2.88 7.09 6.27
N PHE A 253 -3.01 7.36 7.56
CA PHE A 253 -2.57 8.60 8.19
C PHE A 253 -1.66 8.26 9.37
N ARG A 254 -1.08 9.28 9.99
CA ARG A 254 -0.36 9.14 11.25
C ARG A 254 -0.97 10.04 12.31
N THR A 255 -0.96 9.60 13.56
CA THR A 255 -1.41 10.42 14.68
C THR A 255 -0.62 10.13 15.95
N ARG A 256 -0.64 11.07 16.87
CA ARG A 256 -0.09 10.99 18.23
C ARG A 256 -1.05 11.69 19.16
N VAL A 257 -1.07 11.30 20.42
CA VAL A 257 -1.69 12.13 21.47
C VAL A 257 -0.63 13.15 21.90
N GLY A 258 -0.99 14.43 21.78
CA GLY A 258 -0.15 15.57 22.13
C GLY A 258 -0.26 15.94 23.60
#